data_AF-A0ABD7HFC1-F1
#
_entry.id   AF-A0ABD7HFC1-F1
#
_cell.length_a   1.000
_cell.length_b   1.000
_cell.length_c   1.000
_cell.angle_alpha   90.00
_cell.angle_beta   90.00
_cell.angle_gamma   90.00
#
_symmetry.space_group_name_H-M   'P 1'
#
loop_
_entity.id
_entity.type
_entity.pdbx_description
1 polymer ?
#
loop_
_entity_poly.entity_id
_entity_poly.type
_entity_poly.pdbx_seq_one_letter_code
_entity_poly.pdbx_strand_id
1 'polypeptide(L)'
;MGNQFPSTTNHYLATQAAQIDSQDIEDALNLVRVKGYGLDSSSQLLIIANPVESELIQTWRSGKESRTGGPIAKHDFIPSVKAPPYLQPENIVGQPISGDYYGREVLGSYGPAWLLETSFVPAGYIVVVASGGPNSERNAVGMRELPNTAYQGLRTIPGNQLGYPLQDSFMQRSFGVGVRQRGAAVCLQVTAGSTYTAPTALIPV
;
A
#
# COMPACT_ATOMS: atom_id res chain seq x y z
N MET A 1 17.13 -18.91 3.82
CA MET A 1 16.36 -18.74 2.58
C MET A 1 16.41 -20.07 1.82
N GLY A 2 15.40 -20.94 2.01
CA GLY A 2 15.40 -22.33 1.51
C GLY A 2 14.29 -22.65 0.51
N ASN A 3 13.57 -21.65 0.02
CA ASN A 3 12.46 -21.84 -0.91
C ASN A 3 12.92 -21.58 -2.34
N GLN A 4 12.69 -22.54 -3.23
CA GLN A 4 12.88 -22.36 -4.67
C GLN A 4 11.58 -21.85 -5.28
N PHE A 5 11.66 -20.72 -5.99
CA PHE A 5 10.50 -20.16 -6.68
C PHE A 5 10.52 -20.56 -8.15
N PRO A 6 9.39 -21.01 -8.72
CA PRO A 6 9.27 -21.21 -10.15
C PRO A 6 9.58 -19.92 -10.92
N SER A 7 10.17 -20.03 -12.12
CA SER A 7 10.42 -18.89 -13.01
C SER A 7 9.13 -18.17 -13.45
N THR A 8 7.98 -18.81 -13.29
CA THR A 8 6.64 -18.28 -13.56
C THR A 8 6.06 -17.48 -12.38
N THR A 9 6.75 -17.39 -11.24
CA THR A 9 6.28 -16.63 -10.08
C THR A 9 6.14 -15.15 -10.43
N ASN A 10 4.91 -14.64 -10.39
CA ASN A 10 4.62 -13.26 -10.71
C ASN A 10 4.12 -12.50 -9.46
N HIS A 11 4.38 -11.20 -9.43
CA HIS A 11 3.89 -10.27 -8.40
C HIS A 11 2.78 -9.35 -8.92
N TYR A 12 2.36 -9.54 -10.16
CA TYR A 12 1.21 -8.90 -10.76
C TYR A 12 0.11 -9.96 -10.91
N LEU A 13 -0.94 -9.87 -10.10
CA LEU A 13 -1.99 -10.88 -10.02
C LEU A 13 -3.34 -10.27 -10.37
N ALA A 14 -4.16 -11.01 -11.10
CA ALA A 14 -5.57 -10.71 -11.24
C ALA A 14 -6.34 -11.52 -10.19
N THR A 15 -7.31 -10.89 -9.52
CA THR A 15 -8.11 -11.53 -8.44
C THR A 15 -9.05 -12.61 -8.96
N GLN A 16 -9.33 -12.64 -10.27
CA GLN A 16 -10.32 -13.53 -10.89
C GLN A 16 -11.74 -13.37 -10.31
N ALA A 17 -12.01 -12.22 -9.68
CA ALA A 17 -13.29 -11.83 -9.13
C ALA A 17 -13.58 -10.35 -9.42
N ALA A 18 -14.85 -10.02 -9.64
CA ALA A 18 -15.27 -8.63 -9.88
C ALA A 18 -15.20 -7.73 -8.63
N GLN A 19 -15.03 -8.34 -7.46
CA GLN A 19 -14.86 -7.66 -6.18
C GLN A 19 -13.66 -8.27 -5.47
N ILE A 20 -12.92 -7.46 -4.73
CA ILE A 20 -11.82 -7.93 -3.89
C ILE A 20 -12.36 -8.89 -2.82
N ASP A 21 -11.60 -9.94 -2.53
CA ASP A 21 -11.91 -10.85 -1.44
C ASP A 21 -10.73 -11.06 -0.48
N SER A 22 -11.00 -11.72 0.64
CA SER A 22 -10.01 -11.93 1.69
C SER A 22 -8.85 -12.80 1.23
N GLN A 23 -9.13 -13.76 0.33
CA GLN A 23 -8.11 -14.69 -0.14
C GLN A 23 -7.08 -13.97 -1.00
N ASP A 24 -7.49 -13.03 -1.85
CA ASP A 24 -6.59 -12.20 -2.65
C ASP A 24 -5.51 -11.51 -1.80
N ILE A 25 -5.92 -10.91 -0.68
CA ILE A 25 -5.01 -10.22 0.25
C ILE A 25 -4.15 -11.21 1.02
N GLU A 26 -4.71 -12.31 1.49
CA GLU A 26 -3.96 -13.33 2.23
C GLU A 26 -2.90 -14.01 1.36
N ASP A 27 -3.22 -14.30 0.10
CA ASP A 27 -2.30 -14.88 -0.87
C ASP A 27 -1.19 -13.87 -1.24
N ALA A 28 -1.53 -12.59 -1.39
CA ALA A 28 -0.54 -11.51 -1.59
C ALA A 28 0.40 -11.37 -0.38
N LEU A 29 -0.14 -11.38 0.85
CA LEU A 29 0.66 -11.32 2.07
C LEU A 29 1.61 -12.53 2.19
N ASN A 30 1.11 -13.72 1.87
CA ASN A 30 1.92 -14.92 1.86
C ASN A 30 3.04 -14.83 0.80
N LEU A 31 2.73 -14.35 -0.41
CA LEU A 31 3.69 -14.23 -1.50
C LEU A 31 4.86 -13.28 -1.17
N VAL A 32 4.62 -12.23 -0.39
CA VAL A 32 5.64 -11.31 0.16
C VAL A 32 6.44 -12.00 1.28
N ARG A 33 5.75 -12.64 2.23
CA ARG A 33 6.36 -13.27 3.40
C ARG A 33 7.25 -14.46 3.09
N VAL A 34 6.85 -15.32 2.14
CA VAL A 34 7.65 -16.48 1.72
C VAL A 34 9.00 -16.06 1.15
N LYS A 35 9.14 -14.81 0.68
CA LYS A 35 10.39 -14.19 0.20
C LYS A 35 11.20 -13.51 1.30
N GLY A 36 10.76 -13.58 2.55
CA GLY A 36 11.48 -13.04 3.71
C GLY A 36 11.19 -11.58 4.03
N TYR A 37 10.17 -10.96 3.41
CA TYR A 37 9.79 -9.57 3.68
C TYR A 37 8.62 -9.50 4.67
N GLY A 38 8.58 -8.46 5.52
CA GLY A 38 7.47 -8.24 6.45
C GLY A 38 7.43 -9.23 7.62
N LEU A 39 8.59 -9.78 8.00
CA LEU A 39 8.74 -10.75 9.10
C LEU A 39 9.51 -10.18 10.30
N ASP A 40 10.26 -9.10 10.12
CA ASP A 40 11.07 -8.49 11.17
C ASP A 40 10.24 -7.50 11.99
N SER A 41 10.62 -7.30 13.25
CA SER A 41 9.95 -6.36 14.17
C SER A 41 9.96 -4.90 13.70
N SER A 42 10.91 -4.52 12.84
CA SER A 42 10.98 -3.18 12.23
C SER A 42 10.24 -3.06 10.91
N SER A 43 9.70 -4.18 10.39
CA SER A 43 8.99 -4.22 9.13
C SER A 43 7.48 -4.26 9.35
N GLN A 44 6.75 -3.56 8.48
CA GLN A 44 5.30 -3.54 8.49
C GLN A 44 4.74 -3.86 7.12
N LEU A 45 3.71 -4.71 7.10
CA LEU A 45 2.95 -5.00 5.89
C LEU A 45 1.83 -3.97 5.75
N LEU A 46 1.71 -3.41 4.56
CA LEU A 46 0.77 -2.35 4.24
C LEU A 46 -0.09 -2.81 3.06
N ILE A 47 -1.40 -2.67 3.18
CA ILE A 47 -2.35 -2.77 2.09
C ILE A 47 -2.66 -1.34 1.69
N ILE A 48 -2.38 -0.98 0.44
CA ILE A 48 -2.67 0.34 -0.11
C ILE A 48 -3.74 0.16 -1.16
N ALA A 49 -4.93 0.69 -0.90
CA ALA A 49 -6.11 0.50 -1.72
C ALA A 49 -6.79 1.84 -2.04
N ASN A 50 -7.53 1.86 -3.13
CA ASN A 50 -8.48 2.94 -3.42
C ASN A 50 -9.67 2.86 -2.45
N PRO A 51 -10.37 3.98 -2.17
CA PRO A 51 -11.56 3.98 -1.30
C PRO A 51 -12.60 2.90 -1.66
N VAL A 52 -12.82 2.61 -2.94
CA VAL A 52 -13.80 1.61 -3.39
C VAL A 52 -13.48 0.21 -2.84
N GLU A 53 -12.23 -0.23 -2.98
CA GLU A 53 -11.79 -1.52 -2.46
C GLU A 53 -11.56 -1.50 -0.94
N SER A 54 -11.13 -0.36 -0.40
CA SER A 54 -10.92 -0.15 1.04
C SER A 54 -12.20 -0.39 1.84
N GLU A 55 -13.33 0.15 1.38
CA GLU A 55 -14.63 -0.04 2.03
C GLU A 55 -15.02 -1.53 2.11
N LEU A 56 -14.77 -2.29 1.04
CA LEU A 56 -15.04 -3.73 1.02
C LEU A 56 -14.17 -4.47 2.04
N ILE A 57 -12.88 -4.16 2.11
CA ILE A 57 -11.94 -4.77 3.07
C ILE A 57 -12.38 -4.55 4.51
N GLN A 58 -12.90 -3.36 4.81
CA GLN A 58 -13.35 -2.99 6.17
C GLN A 58 -14.55 -3.82 6.65
N THR A 59 -15.29 -4.47 5.74
CA THR A 59 -16.45 -5.30 6.11
C THR A 59 -16.10 -6.73 6.53
N TRP A 60 -14.86 -7.17 6.31
CA TRP A 60 -14.49 -8.58 6.49
C TRP A 60 -14.48 -9.02 7.96
N ARG A 61 -15.02 -10.23 8.18
CA ARG A 61 -15.14 -10.86 9.50
C ARG A 61 -14.64 -12.30 9.44
N SER A 62 -13.89 -12.71 10.45
CA SER A 62 -13.37 -14.07 10.55
C SER A 62 -14.49 -15.09 10.55
N GLY A 63 -14.33 -16.17 9.78
CA GLY A 63 -15.34 -17.22 9.68
C GLY A 63 -16.60 -16.82 8.88
N LYS A 64 -16.61 -15.65 8.22
CA LYS A 64 -17.66 -15.22 7.29
C LYS A 64 -17.11 -15.08 5.88
N GLU A 65 -17.99 -15.22 4.90
CA GLU A 65 -17.66 -14.95 3.51
C GLU A 65 -17.30 -13.48 3.33
N SER A 66 -16.17 -13.19 2.70
CA SER A 66 -15.68 -11.82 2.47
C SER A 66 -16.45 -11.07 1.37
N ARG A 67 -17.16 -11.82 0.53
CA ARG A 67 -18.14 -11.37 -0.47
C ARG A 67 -19.17 -12.48 -0.67
N THR A 68 -20.34 -12.19 -1.22
CA THR A 68 -21.37 -13.21 -1.45
C THR A 68 -20.84 -14.38 -2.29
N GLY A 69 -20.86 -15.59 -1.73
CA GLY A 69 -20.31 -16.78 -2.38
C GLY A 69 -18.79 -16.74 -2.57
N GLY A 70 -18.10 -15.92 -1.78
CA GLY A 70 -16.66 -15.76 -1.77
C GLY A 70 -15.96 -16.63 -0.72
N PRO A 71 -14.62 -16.54 -0.65
CA PRO A 71 -13.84 -17.23 0.36
C PRO A 71 -14.20 -16.76 1.78
N ILE A 72 -13.96 -17.64 2.75
CA ILE A 72 -14.12 -17.33 4.17
C ILE A 72 -12.87 -16.59 4.65
N ALA A 73 -13.05 -15.40 5.21
CA ALA A 73 -11.95 -14.62 5.75
C ALA A 73 -11.33 -15.30 6.98
N LYS A 74 -9.98 -15.34 7.04
CA LYS A 74 -9.26 -15.90 8.20
C LYS A 74 -9.15 -14.93 9.36
N HIS A 75 -9.29 -13.64 9.09
CA HIS A 75 -9.10 -12.57 10.06
C HIS A 75 -10.30 -11.64 10.08
N ASP A 76 -10.53 -11.00 11.22
CA ASP A 76 -11.43 -9.85 11.31
C ASP A 76 -10.68 -8.58 10.90
N PHE A 77 -11.35 -7.69 10.18
CA PHE A 77 -10.88 -6.32 10.08
C PHE A 77 -11.07 -5.62 11.43
N ILE A 78 -9.98 -5.06 11.95
CA ILE A 78 -9.98 -4.30 13.21
C ILE A 78 -9.69 -2.85 12.87
N PRO A 79 -10.68 -1.94 13.00
CA PRO A 79 -10.47 -0.50 12.83
C PRO A 79 -9.41 0.05 13.78
N SER A 80 -8.72 1.10 13.35
CA SER A 80 -7.72 1.80 14.16
C SER A 80 -8.36 2.62 15.28
N VAL A 81 -7.56 3.06 16.25
CA VAL A 81 -8.02 3.95 17.34
C VAL A 81 -8.55 5.28 16.80
N LYS A 82 -8.09 5.72 15.62
CA LYS A 82 -8.54 6.95 14.96
C LYS A 82 -9.81 6.79 14.15
N ALA A 83 -10.23 5.55 13.87
CA ALA A 83 -11.44 5.30 13.12
C ALA A 83 -12.68 5.81 13.90
N PRO A 84 -13.77 6.17 13.20
CA PRO A 84 -15.02 6.56 13.85
C PRO A 84 -15.49 5.51 14.87
N PRO A 85 -16.11 5.92 15.99
CA PRO A 85 -16.63 4.99 16.98
C PRO A 85 -17.62 4.00 16.36
N TYR A 86 -17.49 2.72 16.72
CA TYR A 86 -18.31 1.65 16.20
C TYR A 86 -18.67 0.68 17.33
N LEU A 87 -19.86 0.10 17.25
CA LEU A 87 -20.35 -0.85 18.24
C LEU A 87 -19.89 -2.25 17.83
N GLN A 88 -19.01 -2.86 18.63
CA GLN A 88 -18.70 -4.28 18.48
C GLN A 88 -19.57 -5.10 19.45
N PRO A 89 -20.24 -6.16 18.96
CA PRO A 89 -20.97 -7.08 19.82
C PRO A 89 -20.05 -8.00 20.64
N GLU A 90 -18.75 -8.04 20.32
CA GLU A 90 -17.74 -8.91 20.94
C GLU A 90 -16.53 -8.09 21.39
N ASN A 91 -15.84 -8.55 22.43
CA ASN A 91 -14.70 -7.84 23.03
C ASN A 91 -13.42 -8.08 22.22
N ILE A 92 -12.67 -7.02 21.89
CA ILE A 92 -11.37 -7.17 21.21
C ILE A 92 -10.37 -7.85 22.14
N VAL A 93 -9.74 -8.94 21.67
CA VAL A 93 -8.57 -9.51 22.32
C VAL A 93 -7.32 -8.94 21.64
N GLY A 94 -6.79 -7.84 22.20
CA GLY A 94 -5.61 -7.13 21.68
C GLY A 94 -5.74 -5.62 21.74
N GLN A 95 -4.66 -4.90 21.43
CA GLN A 95 -4.70 -3.45 21.30
C GLN A 95 -4.91 -3.07 19.83
N PRO A 96 -5.95 -2.26 19.50
CA PRO A 96 -6.09 -1.70 18.16
C PRO A 96 -4.90 -0.80 17.83
N ILE A 97 -4.57 -0.71 16.54
CA ILE A 97 -3.43 0.09 16.07
C ILE A 97 -3.69 1.58 16.29
N SER A 98 -2.61 2.35 16.55
CA SER A 98 -2.71 3.79 16.84
C SER A 98 -3.35 4.63 15.71
N GLY A 99 -3.37 4.13 14.47
CA GLY A 99 -3.98 4.81 13.32
C GLY A 99 -3.07 5.74 12.52
N ASP A 100 -1.76 5.77 12.79
CA ASP A 100 -0.79 6.51 11.98
C ASP A 100 0.39 5.64 11.55
N TYR A 101 0.82 5.85 10.30
CA TYR A 101 2.06 5.31 9.75
C TYR A 101 2.81 6.41 9.00
N TYR A 102 3.85 6.97 9.63
CA TYR A 102 4.68 8.07 9.08
C TYR A 102 3.88 9.26 8.54
N GLY A 103 2.86 9.69 9.28
CA GLY A 103 2.00 10.82 8.90
C GLY A 103 0.93 10.47 7.86
N ARG A 104 0.75 9.19 7.55
CA ARG A 104 -0.43 8.68 6.83
C ARG A 104 -1.39 8.06 7.81
N GLU A 105 -2.66 8.34 7.60
CA GLU A 105 -3.73 7.69 8.35
C GLU A 105 -3.82 6.22 7.97
N VAL A 106 -4.00 5.38 8.99
CA VAL A 106 -4.23 3.95 8.86
C VAL A 106 -5.64 3.66 9.35
N LEU A 107 -6.49 3.14 8.47
CA LEU A 107 -7.89 2.90 8.78
C LEU A 107 -8.08 1.72 9.74
N GLY A 108 -7.20 0.73 9.67
CA GLY A 108 -7.25 -0.44 10.53
C GLY A 108 -6.23 -1.50 10.12
N SER A 109 -6.38 -2.67 10.71
CA SER A 109 -5.55 -3.85 10.43
C SER A 109 -6.39 -5.02 9.95
N TYR A 110 -5.88 -5.73 8.95
CA TYR A 110 -6.38 -7.02 8.51
C TYR A 110 -5.26 -8.07 8.68
N GLY A 111 -5.42 -8.94 9.68
CA GLY A 111 -4.35 -9.83 10.12
C GLY A 111 -3.08 -9.04 10.47
N PRO A 112 -1.91 -9.36 9.88
CA PRO A 112 -0.66 -8.65 10.16
C PRO A 112 -0.49 -7.34 9.37
N ALA A 113 -1.39 -7.03 8.44
CA ALA A 113 -1.23 -5.92 7.52
C ALA A 113 -2.09 -4.73 7.91
N TRP A 114 -1.61 -3.53 7.61
CA TRP A 114 -2.30 -2.27 7.90
C TRP A 114 -2.90 -1.70 6.64
N LEU A 115 -4.17 -1.28 6.71
CA LEU A 115 -4.90 -0.72 5.57
C LEU A 115 -4.70 0.80 5.50
N LEU A 116 -4.14 1.26 4.38
CA LEU A 116 -4.01 2.65 4.01
C LEU A 116 -4.86 2.91 2.77
N GLU A 117 -5.72 3.91 2.88
CA GLU A 117 -6.56 4.34 1.78
C GLU A 117 -5.92 5.51 1.03
N THR A 118 -5.94 5.47 -0.29
CA THR A 118 -5.47 6.57 -1.13
C THR A 118 -6.10 6.56 -2.51
N SER A 119 -6.47 7.75 -3.00
CA SER A 119 -6.92 7.95 -4.38
C SER A 119 -5.80 7.89 -5.42
N PHE A 120 -4.53 7.87 -5.00
CA PHE A 120 -3.39 7.69 -5.92
C PHE A 120 -3.32 6.29 -6.51
N VAL A 121 -3.88 5.29 -5.82
CA VAL A 121 -4.10 3.98 -6.40
C VAL A 121 -5.39 4.03 -7.22
N PRO A 122 -5.37 3.69 -8.52
CA PRO A 122 -6.57 3.66 -9.34
C PRO A 122 -7.59 2.65 -8.79
N ALA A 123 -8.88 2.96 -8.92
CA ALA A 123 -9.94 2.00 -8.59
C ALA A 123 -9.78 0.71 -9.39
N GLY A 124 -10.09 -0.43 -8.78
CA GLY A 124 -9.83 -1.76 -9.33
C GLY A 124 -8.38 -2.24 -9.16
N TYR A 125 -7.54 -1.50 -8.42
CA TYR A 125 -6.17 -1.92 -8.12
C TYR A 125 -5.86 -1.79 -6.63
N ILE A 126 -5.05 -2.72 -6.14
CA ILE A 126 -4.56 -2.74 -4.76
C ILE A 126 -3.09 -3.12 -4.80
N VAL A 127 -2.30 -2.61 -3.88
CA VAL A 127 -0.93 -3.06 -3.69
C VAL A 127 -0.68 -3.45 -2.24
N VAL A 128 -0.08 -4.62 -2.04
CA VAL A 128 0.40 -5.08 -0.74
C VAL A 128 1.91 -4.91 -0.72
N VAL A 129 2.45 -4.15 0.23
CA VAL A 129 3.89 -3.87 0.33
C VAL A 129 4.42 -4.18 1.72
N ALA A 130 5.65 -4.68 1.79
CA ALA A 130 6.45 -4.66 3.01
C ALA A 130 7.27 -3.36 3.04
N SER A 131 7.20 -2.66 4.16
CA SER A 131 7.99 -1.45 4.43
C SER A 131 8.77 -1.63 5.72
N GLY A 132 10.09 -1.43 5.65
CA GLY A 132 10.99 -1.41 6.81
C GLY A 132 11.14 -0.03 7.45
N GLY A 133 10.27 0.93 7.11
CA GLY A 133 10.34 2.32 7.58
C GLY A 133 11.05 3.28 6.61
N PRO A 134 11.31 4.54 7.02
CA PRO A 134 11.81 5.59 6.14
C PRO A 134 13.19 5.23 5.60
N ASN A 135 13.34 5.28 4.27
CA ASN A 135 14.58 4.98 3.55
C ASN A 135 15.21 3.59 3.83
N SER A 136 14.45 2.64 4.37
CA SER A 136 14.94 1.28 4.58
C SER A 136 15.32 0.60 3.25
N GLU A 137 16.43 -0.13 3.24
CA GLU A 137 16.88 -0.92 2.09
C GLU A 137 15.92 -2.07 1.74
N ARG A 138 15.07 -2.46 2.69
CA ARG A 138 14.06 -3.52 2.52
C ARG A 138 12.78 -3.04 1.85
N ASN A 139 12.63 -1.73 1.61
CA ASN A 139 11.46 -1.19 0.94
C ASN A 139 11.41 -1.60 -0.54
N ALA A 140 10.21 -1.81 -1.07
CA ALA A 140 10.03 -2.12 -2.48
C ALA A 140 10.54 -1.00 -3.41
N VAL A 141 10.31 0.26 -3.01
CA VAL A 141 10.75 1.45 -3.75
C VAL A 141 11.75 2.23 -2.91
N GLY A 142 12.85 2.61 -3.54
CA GLY A 142 13.84 3.53 -2.99
C GLY A 142 13.67 4.93 -3.54
N MET A 143 13.82 5.93 -2.66
CA MET A 143 14.04 7.31 -3.06
C MET A 143 15.53 7.56 -3.23
N ARG A 144 15.88 8.43 -4.17
CA ARG A 144 17.24 8.94 -4.36
C ARG A 144 17.18 10.45 -4.52
N GLU A 145 18.02 11.15 -3.78
CA GLU A 145 18.25 12.58 -3.99
C GLU A 145 19.45 12.78 -4.92
N LEU A 146 19.47 13.93 -5.61
CA LEU A 146 20.61 14.29 -6.45
C LEU A 146 21.86 14.48 -5.59
N PRO A 147 23.06 14.03 -6.02
CA PRO A 147 24.30 14.27 -5.28
C PRO A 147 24.65 15.75 -5.12
N ASN A 148 24.20 16.61 -6.04
CA ASN A 148 24.39 18.06 -5.95
C ASN A 148 23.40 18.67 -4.94
N THR A 149 23.92 19.15 -3.82
CA THR A 149 23.15 19.72 -2.71
C THR A 149 22.32 20.94 -3.11
N ALA A 150 22.71 21.68 -4.16
CA ALA A 150 21.93 22.80 -4.69
C ALA A 150 20.60 22.39 -5.33
N TYR A 151 20.42 21.09 -5.63
CA TYR A 151 19.19 20.51 -6.17
C TYR A 151 18.46 19.61 -5.17
N GLN A 152 18.93 19.55 -3.93
CA GLN A 152 18.25 18.84 -2.85
C GLN A 152 17.21 19.75 -2.19
N GLY A 153 16.09 19.18 -1.77
CA GLY A 153 15.00 19.91 -1.13
C GLY A 153 14.15 20.77 -2.07
N LEU A 154 13.32 21.63 -1.48
CA LEU A 154 12.52 22.61 -2.21
C LEU A 154 13.36 23.86 -2.45
N ARG A 155 13.56 24.21 -3.72
CA ARG A 155 14.30 25.40 -4.14
C ARG A 155 13.37 26.38 -4.83
N THR A 156 13.55 27.66 -4.52
CA THR A 156 12.92 28.77 -5.28
C THR A 156 13.91 29.27 -6.33
N ILE A 157 13.44 29.42 -7.56
CA ILE A 157 14.18 29.96 -8.71
C ILE A 157 13.58 31.35 -8.98
N PRO A 158 14.37 32.43 -8.90
CA PRO A 158 13.85 33.78 -9.09
C PRO A 158 13.34 33.98 -10.51
N GLY A 159 12.26 34.76 -10.64
CA GLY A 159 11.70 35.17 -11.91
C GLY A 159 12.54 36.22 -12.63
N ASN A 160 11.99 36.77 -13.71
CA ASN A 160 12.69 37.70 -14.59
C ASN A 160 13.03 39.06 -13.92
N GLN A 161 12.41 39.40 -12.80
CA GLN A 161 12.69 40.63 -12.06
C GLN A 161 13.71 40.42 -10.93
N LEU A 162 14.98 40.78 -11.17
CA LEU A 162 16.07 40.65 -10.19
C LEU A 162 15.80 41.42 -8.86
N GLY A 163 15.07 42.52 -8.92
CA GLY A 163 14.73 43.34 -7.74
C GLY A 163 13.59 42.78 -6.89
N TYR A 164 12.78 41.88 -7.46
CA TYR A 164 11.62 41.27 -6.81
C TYR A 164 11.62 39.75 -7.05
N PRO A 165 12.54 39.00 -6.44
CA PRO A 165 12.80 37.60 -6.76
C PRO A 165 11.63 36.64 -6.48
N LEU A 166 10.59 37.08 -5.77
CA LEU A 166 9.35 36.33 -5.54
C LEU A 166 8.31 36.54 -6.66
N GLN A 167 8.41 37.62 -7.43
CA GLN A 167 7.55 37.84 -8.59
C GLN A 167 7.98 36.88 -9.71
N ASP A 168 7.00 36.18 -10.28
CA ASP A 168 7.20 35.16 -11.32
C ASP A 168 8.24 34.08 -10.93
N SER A 169 8.37 33.78 -9.64
CA SER A 169 9.30 32.76 -9.14
C SER A 169 8.78 31.34 -9.37
N PHE A 170 9.69 30.40 -9.63
CA PHE A 170 9.37 28.98 -9.79
C PHE A 170 9.84 28.20 -8.57
N MET A 171 9.06 27.23 -8.12
CA MET A 171 9.47 26.29 -7.07
C MET A 171 9.78 24.93 -7.70
N GLN A 172 10.97 24.41 -7.41
CA GLN A 172 11.43 23.12 -7.90
C GLN A 172 11.82 22.21 -6.74
N ARG A 173 11.37 20.96 -6.78
CA ARG A 173 11.91 19.86 -5.96
C ARG A 173 12.27 18.72 -6.89
N SER A 174 13.50 18.23 -6.79
CA SER A 174 13.99 17.13 -7.62
C SER A 174 14.29 15.90 -6.78
N PHE A 175 13.73 14.76 -7.16
CA PHE A 175 14.00 13.47 -6.55
C PHE A 175 13.82 12.36 -7.59
N GLY A 176 14.51 11.24 -7.38
CA GLY A 176 14.36 10.03 -8.16
C GLY A 176 13.70 8.93 -7.33
N VAL A 177 12.99 8.03 -8.02
CA VAL A 177 12.48 6.78 -7.44
C VAL A 177 12.97 5.61 -8.27
N GLY A 178 13.16 4.46 -7.63
CA GLY A 178 13.55 3.23 -8.32
C GLY A 178 13.10 2.01 -7.55
N VAL A 179 12.85 0.91 -8.28
CA VAL A 179 12.52 -0.38 -7.67
C VAL A 179 13.78 -0.94 -7.01
N ARG A 180 13.75 -1.08 -5.67
CA ARG A 180 14.82 -1.73 -4.90
C ARG A 180 14.54 -3.23 -4.79
N GLN A 181 13.43 -3.60 -4.15
CA GLN A 181 13.07 -4.99 -3.86
C GLN A 181 11.74 -5.38 -4.52
N ARG A 182 11.80 -6.05 -5.68
CA ARG A 182 10.59 -6.53 -6.39
C ARG A 182 9.79 -7.54 -5.57
N GLY A 183 10.47 -8.34 -4.77
CA GLY A 183 9.84 -9.36 -3.91
C GLY A 183 9.07 -8.80 -2.72
N ALA A 184 9.23 -7.50 -2.41
CA ALA A 184 8.64 -6.84 -1.26
C ALA A 184 7.26 -6.23 -1.54
N ALA A 185 6.74 -6.33 -2.77
CA ALA A 185 5.40 -5.81 -3.11
C ALA A 185 4.67 -6.74 -4.08
N VAL A 186 3.34 -6.77 -3.99
CA VAL A 186 2.44 -7.50 -4.89
C VAL A 186 1.35 -6.53 -5.33
N CYS A 187 1.12 -6.44 -6.64
CA CYS A 187 0.05 -5.65 -7.23
C CYS A 187 -1.09 -6.57 -7.63
N LEU A 188 -2.30 -6.21 -7.22
CA LEU A 188 -3.54 -6.90 -7.54
C LEU A 188 -4.37 -6.03 -8.47
N GLN A 189 -4.93 -6.65 -9.51
CA GLN A 189 -6.00 -6.08 -10.32
C GLN A 189 -7.29 -6.80 -9.96
N VAL A 190 -8.27 -6.04 -9.46
CA VAL A 190 -9.62 -6.53 -9.20
C VAL A 190 -10.33 -6.71 -10.54
N THR A 191 -10.42 -7.94 -11.01
CA THR A 191 -11.04 -8.28 -12.29
C THR A 191 -11.44 -9.74 -12.32
N ALA A 192 -12.54 -10.06 -13.02
CA ALA A 192 -12.95 -11.44 -13.28
C ALA A 192 -12.01 -12.18 -14.27
N GLY A 193 -11.13 -11.45 -14.96
CA GLY A 193 -10.12 -12.05 -15.84
C GLY A 193 -8.96 -12.72 -15.08
N SER A 194 -8.20 -13.57 -15.77
CA SER A 194 -7.03 -14.26 -15.20
C SER A 194 -5.70 -13.57 -15.47
N THR A 195 -5.69 -12.51 -16.27
CA THR A 195 -4.46 -11.79 -16.66
C THR A 195 -4.46 -10.39 -16.09
N TYR A 196 -3.39 -10.06 -15.37
CA TYR A 196 -3.14 -8.70 -14.91
C TYR A 196 -2.89 -7.77 -16.10
N THR A 197 -3.59 -6.64 -16.09
CA THR A 197 -3.43 -5.52 -17.01
C THR A 197 -2.93 -4.33 -16.20
N ALA A 198 -1.91 -3.63 -16.68
CA ALA A 198 -1.42 -2.45 -15.98
C ALA A 198 -2.47 -1.33 -16.00
N PRO A 199 -2.62 -0.56 -14.91
CA PRO A 199 -3.52 0.58 -14.89
C PRO A 199 -3.10 1.62 -15.93
N THR A 200 -4.08 2.19 -16.63
CA THR A 200 -3.87 3.19 -17.69
C THR A 200 -4.01 4.63 -17.20
N ALA A 201 -4.17 4.85 -15.88
CA ALA A 201 -4.47 6.16 -15.34
C ALA A 201 -3.28 7.15 -15.49
N LEU A 202 -3.42 8.05 -16.45
CA LEU A 202 -2.96 9.45 -16.36
C LEU A 202 -3.73 10.11 -15.21
N ILE A 203 -3.02 10.52 -14.16
CA ILE A 203 -3.58 11.35 -13.09
C ILE A 203 -4.11 12.64 -13.74
N PRO A 204 -5.39 13.04 -13.57
CA PRO A 204 -5.78 14.41 -13.91
C PRO A 204 -5.02 15.33 -12.95
N VAL A 205 -4.10 16.10 -13.52
CA VAL A 205 -3.40 17.20 -12.84
C VAL A 205 -4.37 18.32 -12.58
#